data_AF-A0AAF0RPN6-F1
#
_entry.id   AF-A0AAF0RPN6-F1
#
_cell.length_a   1.000
_cell.length_b   1.000
_cell.length_c   1.000
_cell.angle_alpha   90.00
_cell.angle_beta   90.00
_cell.angle_gamma   90.00
#
_symmetry.space_group_name_H-M   'P 1'
#
loop_
_entity.id
_entity.type
_entity.pdbx_description
1 polymer ?
#
loop_
_entity_poly.entity_id
_entity_poly.type
_entity_poly.pdbx_seq_one_letter_code
_entity_poly.pdbx_strand_id
1 'polypeptide(L)'
;MTLTAIMPTLRASLPDPMDPFLWPAHTTATTDDLLVSAISMVRLADLTGTPTVHTAEQSPPRYRPRGWTPRDVSVAVAAVTRVRRPLTGVVLLELDAVLPTCAVLDQVRLIGRRSTAPLSPMYVVTRCDGQADGPFHRLPAPLPADVREGDLVCFPCLATVRHRDVVEPVRAELAPVDR
;
A
#
# COMPACT_ATOMS: atom_id res chain seq x y z
N MET A 1 3.30 -14.56 -14.51
CA MET A 1 4.53 -13.85 -14.93
C MET A 1 4.14 -12.72 -15.87
N THR A 2 4.55 -11.47 -15.63
CA THR A 2 4.23 -10.30 -16.47
C THR A 2 5.45 -9.84 -17.28
N LEU A 3 5.25 -9.10 -18.38
CA LEU A 3 6.37 -8.57 -19.19
C LEU A 3 7.29 -7.66 -18.37
N THR A 4 6.74 -6.79 -17.52
CA THR A 4 7.53 -5.92 -16.63
C THR A 4 8.24 -6.70 -15.52
N ALA A 5 7.79 -7.91 -15.18
CA ALA A 5 8.54 -8.80 -14.28
C ALA A 5 9.74 -9.45 -14.97
N ILE A 6 9.64 -9.77 -16.26
CA ILE A 6 10.74 -10.37 -17.05
C ILE A 6 11.75 -9.29 -17.49
N MET A 7 11.26 -8.12 -17.89
CA MET A 7 12.07 -6.97 -18.34
C MET A 7 11.71 -5.71 -17.53
N PRO A 8 12.29 -5.54 -16.31
CA PRO A 8 12.01 -4.41 -15.44
C PRO A 8 12.22 -3.02 -16.06
N THR A 9 13.09 -2.91 -17.08
CA THR A 9 13.31 -1.68 -17.84
C THR A 9 12.06 -1.15 -18.54
N LEU A 10 11.09 -2.03 -18.86
CA LEU A 10 9.81 -1.60 -19.45
C LEU A 10 8.98 -0.74 -18.50
N ARG A 11 9.21 -0.77 -17.18
CA ARG A 11 8.54 0.11 -16.22
C ARG A 11 8.79 1.60 -16.44
N ALA A 12 9.84 1.95 -17.20
CA ALA A 12 10.08 3.33 -17.61
C ALA A 12 8.96 3.88 -18.52
N SER A 13 8.28 2.99 -19.25
CA SER A 13 7.31 3.34 -20.31
C SER A 13 5.94 2.69 -20.14
N LEU A 14 5.83 1.60 -19.37
CA LEU A 14 4.60 0.86 -19.15
C LEU A 14 4.31 0.71 -17.66
N PRO A 15 3.07 0.96 -17.21
CA PRO A 15 2.68 0.66 -15.84
C PRO A 15 2.77 -0.85 -15.57
N ASP A 16 3.12 -1.21 -14.35
CA ASP A 16 3.06 -2.61 -13.92
C ASP A 16 1.60 -3.11 -13.96
N PRO A 17 1.33 -4.33 -14.48
CA PRO A 17 -0.02 -4.88 -14.48
C PRO A 17 -0.60 -4.97 -13.06
N MET A 18 -1.88 -4.65 -12.91
CA MET A 18 -2.63 -4.73 -11.66
C MET A 18 -3.84 -5.63 -11.83
N ASP A 19 -4.31 -6.25 -10.74
CA ASP A 19 -5.60 -6.91 -10.73
C ASP A 19 -6.71 -5.86 -10.55
N PRO A 20 -7.50 -5.52 -11.59
CA PRO A 20 -8.50 -4.47 -11.49
C PRO A 20 -9.61 -4.78 -10.47
N PHE A 21 -9.82 -6.05 -10.09
CA PHE A 21 -10.88 -6.43 -9.13
C PHE A 21 -10.50 -6.14 -7.67
N LEU A 22 -9.21 -5.98 -7.40
CA LEU A 22 -8.70 -5.67 -6.05
C LEU A 22 -8.59 -4.17 -5.80
N TRP A 23 -8.67 -3.36 -6.85
CA TRP A 23 -8.63 -1.90 -6.76
C TRP A 23 -10.02 -1.29 -6.94
N PRO A 24 -10.26 -0.07 -6.44
CA PRO A 24 -11.51 0.63 -6.71
C PRO A 24 -11.78 0.79 -8.21
N ALA A 25 -13.05 0.99 -8.55
CA ALA A 25 -13.48 1.28 -9.91
C ALA A 25 -12.74 2.51 -10.44
N HIS A 26 -12.50 2.54 -11.75
CA HIS A 26 -11.79 3.62 -12.42
C HIS A 26 -10.36 3.85 -11.91
N THR A 27 -9.72 2.82 -11.36
CA THR A 27 -8.29 2.87 -11.04
C THR A 27 -7.44 2.71 -12.29
N THR A 28 -6.51 3.63 -12.51
CA THR A 28 -5.56 3.62 -13.62
C THR A 28 -4.14 3.77 -13.09
N ALA A 29 -3.30 2.76 -13.32
CA ALA A 29 -1.87 2.85 -13.04
C ALA A 29 -1.13 3.61 -14.14
N THR A 30 -0.24 4.50 -13.75
CA THR A 30 0.78 5.12 -14.61
C THR A 30 2.16 4.56 -14.22
N THR A 31 3.24 5.07 -14.80
CA THR A 31 4.60 4.58 -14.54
C THR A 31 5.16 5.04 -13.19
N ASP A 32 4.63 6.13 -12.62
CA ASP A 32 5.07 6.74 -11.36
C ASP A 32 3.92 7.09 -10.40
N ASP A 33 2.66 6.94 -10.82
CA ASP A 33 1.50 7.28 -9.99
C ASP A 33 0.33 6.31 -10.22
N LEU A 34 -0.66 6.38 -9.36
CA LEU A 34 -1.92 5.66 -9.45
C LEU A 34 -3.07 6.66 -9.34
N LEU A 35 -3.96 6.64 -10.33
CA LEU A 35 -5.16 7.46 -10.34
C LEU A 35 -6.35 6.62 -9.90
N VAL A 36 -7.16 7.12 -8.97
CA VAL A 36 -8.46 6.53 -8.63
C VAL A 36 -9.54 7.55 -8.94
N SER A 37 -10.46 7.23 -9.85
CA SER A 37 -11.50 8.19 -10.29
C SER A 37 -10.92 9.54 -10.73
N ALA A 38 -9.82 9.49 -11.48
CA ALA A 38 -9.02 10.65 -11.94
C ALA A 38 -8.30 11.47 -10.85
N ILE A 39 -8.29 11.01 -9.60
CA ILE A 39 -7.55 11.63 -8.50
C ILE A 39 -6.17 10.97 -8.38
N SER A 40 -5.11 11.77 -8.47
CA SER A 40 -3.73 11.34 -8.26
C SER A 40 -3.45 11.02 -6.80
N MET A 41 -2.94 9.82 -6.53
CA MET A 41 -2.61 9.39 -5.18
C MET A 41 -1.33 10.07 -4.67
N VAL A 42 -0.37 10.36 -5.54
CA VAL A 42 0.79 11.22 -5.20
C VAL A 42 0.30 12.61 -4.82
N ARG A 43 -0.54 13.23 -5.65
CA ARG A 43 -1.03 14.60 -5.38
C ARG A 43 -1.89 14.66 -4.10
N LEU A 44 -2.67 13.62 -3.83
CA LEU A 44 -3.41 13.51 -2.59
C LEU A 44 -2.47 13.49 -1.39
N ALA A 45 -1.43 12.64 -1.42
CA ALA A 45 -0.43 12.57 -0.35
C ALA A 45 0.33 13.89 -0.16
N ASP A 46 0.68 14.60 -1.25
CA ASP A 46 1.30 15.92 -1.16
C ASP A 46 0.41 16.96 -0.45
N LEU A 47 -0.91 16.84 -0.61
CA LEU A 47 -1.88 17.79 -0.05
C LEU A 47 -2.25 17.46 1.40
N THR A 48 -2.39 16.17 1.73
CA THR A 48 -2.88 15.73 3.04
C THR A 48 -1.79 15.25 3.97
N GLY A 49 -0.57 15.03 3.46
CA GLY A 49 0.46 14.23 4.13
C GLY A 49 0.18 12.73 4.03
N THR A 50 1.10 11.94 4.58
CA THR A 50 0.97 10.51 4.79
C THR A 50 0.88 10.16 6.28
N PRO A 51 0.17 9.09 6.66
CA PRO A 51 -0.63 8.23 5.78
C PRO A 51 -1.93 8.91 5.34
N THR A 52 -2.43 8.59 4.15
CA THR A 52 -3.71 9.12 3.64
C THR A 52 -4.55 8.05 2.98
N VAL A 53 -5.86 8.26 2.93
CA VAL A 53 -6.84 7.30 2.43
C VAL A 53 -7.78 7.98 1.46
N HIS A 54 -8.05 7.32 0.34
CA HIS A 54 -9.06 7.71 -0.63
C HIS A 54 -10.14 6.64 -0.74
N THR A 55 -11.40 7.01 -0.52
CA THR A 55 -12.55 6.10 -0.67
C THR A 55 -13.17 6.27 -2.05
N ALA A 56 -13.47 5.15 -2.69
CA ALA A 56 -14.07 5.08 -4.01
C ALA A 56 -14.93 3.81 -4.15
N GLU A 57 -15.67 3.71 -5.25
CA GLU A 57 -16.56 2.57 -5.49
C GLU A 57 -15.79 1.27 -5.77
N GLN A 58 -16.33 0.15 -5.34
CA GLN A 58 -15.79 -1.18 -5.63
C GLN A 58 -15.84 -1.49 -7.12
N SER A 59 -14.71 -1.98 -7.67
CA SER A 59 -14.69 -2.52 -9.04
C SER A 59 -15.70 -3.66 -9.23
N PRO A 60 -16.44 -3.68 -10.34
CA PRO A 60 -17.40 -4.74 -10.58
C PRO A 60 -16.70 -6.10 -10.70
N PRO A 61 -17.24 -7.17 -10.09
CA PRO A 61 -16.68 -8.51 -10.25
C PRO A 61 -16.81 -9.01 -11.71
N ARG A 62 -16.00 -10.01 -12.08
CA ARG A 62 -16.04 -10.64 -13.42
C ARG A 62 -17.45 -11.06 -13.85
N TYR A 63 -18.20 -11.62 -12.91
CA TYR A 63 -19.60 -11.95 -13.08
C TYR A 63 -20.42 -11.14 -12.08
N ARG A 64 -21.33 -10.30 -12.59
CA ARG A 64 -22.18 -9.44 -11.76
C ARG A 64 -23.47 -10.21 -11.41
N PRO A 65 -23.65 -10.66 -10.15
CA PRO A 65 -24.88 -11.32 -9.76
C PRO A 65 -26.06 -10.34 -9.81
N ARG A 66 -27.27 -10.88 -9.96
CA ARG A 66 -28.50 -10.07 -9.95
C ARG A 66 -28.63 -9.36 -8.60
N GLY A 67 -28.82 -8.03 -8.64
CA GLY A 67 -28.93 -7.20 -7.44
C GLY A 67 -27.59 -6.75 -6.85
N TRP A 68 -26.46 -7.01 -7.52
CA TRP A 68 -25.17 -6.47 -7.11
C TRP A 68 -25.18 -4.94 -7.12
N THR A 69 -24.69 -4.36 -6.03
CA THR A 69 -24.43 -2.93 -5.87
C THR A 69 -22.97 -2.73 -5.46
N PRO A 70 -22.27 -1.72 -6.00
CA PRO A 70 -20.92 -1.42 -5.58
C PRO A 70 -20.92 -1.04 -4.10
N ARG A 71 -19.96 -1.56 -3.36
CA ARG A 71 -19.66 -1.10 -2.01
C ARG A 71 -18.62 0.01 -2.07
N ASP A 72 -18.49 0.78 -1.01
CA ASP A 72 -17.34 1.66 -0.84
C ASP A 72 -16.12 0.85 -0.39
N VAL A 73 -15.00 1.11 -1.04
CA VAL A 73 -13.68 0.55 -0.74
C VAL A 73 -12.67 1.68 -0.69
N SER A 74 -11.47 1.42 -0.18
CA SER A 74 -10.47 2.47 -0.01
C SER A 74 -9.14 2.09 -0.66
N VAL A 75 -8.33 3.10 -0.93
CA VAL A 75 -6.91 2.99 -1.25
C VAL A 75 -6.15 3.80 -0.22
N ALA A 76 -5.07 3.26 0.30
CA ALA A 76 -4.21 3.96 1.25
C ALA A 76 -2.86 4.26 0.62
N VAL A 77 -2.30 5.43 0.96
CA VAL A 77 -0.95 5.85 0.64
C VAL A 77 -0.18 6.02 1.93
N ALA A 78 1.01 5.46 1.99
CA ALA A 78 1.91 5.50 3.14
C ALA A 78 3.33 5.78 2.68
N ALA A 79 4.14 6.42 3.52
CA ALA A 79 5.56 6.59 3.31
C ALA A 79 6.35 5.43 3.95
N VAL A 80 7.40 4.98 3.26
CA VAL A 80 8.38 4.05 3.82
C VAL A 80 9.23 4.83 4.82
N THR A 81 9.09 4.50 6.11
CA THR A 81 9.85 5.14 7.19
C THR A 81 11.17 4.44 7.45
N ARG A 82 11.24 3.13 7.18
CA ARG A 82 12.47 2.36 7.38
C ARG A 82 12.59 1.17 6.43
N VAL A 83 13.81 0.90 5.97
CA VAL A 83 14.15 -0.31 5.21
C VAL A 83 15.25 -1.08 5.92
N ARG A 84 14.95 -2.31 6.36
CA ARG A 84 15.88 -3.18 7.10
C ARG A 84 16.19 -4.45 6.32
N ARG A 85 17.45 -4.87 6.35
CA ARG A 85 17.94 -6.09 5.69
C ARG A 85 18.63 -7.01 6.70
N PRO A 86 17.86 -7.71 7.56
CA PRO A 86 18.43 -8.48 8.66
C PRO A 86 19.20 -9.72 8.21
N LEU A 87 18.80 -10.33 7.09
CA LEU A 87 19.38 -11.53 6.52
C LEU A 87 19.39 -11.42 5.00
N THR A 88 20.28 -12.17 4.34
CA THR A 88 20.34 -12.25 2.88
C THR A 88 18.98 -12.70 2.32
N GLY A 89 18.42 -11.92 1.40
CA GLY A 89 17.12 -12.22 0.77
C GLY A 89 15.89 -11.80 1.58
N VAL A 90 16.05 -11.24 2.78
CA VAL A 90 14.93 -10.70 3.58
C VAL A 90 15.02 -9.19 3.66
N VAL A 91 13.99 -8.51 3.14
CA VAL A 91 13.82 -7.05 3.27
C VAL A 91 12.56 -6.79 4.08
N LEU A 92 12.71 -6.03 5.16
CA LEU A 92 11.63 -5.59 6.03
C LEU A 92 11.40 -4.10 5.84
N LEU A 93 10.14 -3.72 5.63
CA LEU A 93 9.70 -2.34 5.46
C LEU A 93 8.87 -1.92 6.67
N GLU A 94 9.14 -0.74 7.19
CA GLU A 94 8.26 -0.05 8.13
C GLU A 94 7.61 1.12 7.37
N LEU A 95 6.30 1.30 7.57
CA LEU A 95 5.51 2.37 6.97
C LEU A 95 5.04 3.32 8.06
N ASP A 96 4.69 4.56 7.70
CA ASP A 96 4.00 5.49 8.58
C ASP A 96 2.50 5.20 8.75
N ALA A 97 2.05 4.03 8.28
CA ALA A 97 0.68 3.56 8.36
C ALA A 97 0.53 2.26 9.18
N VAL A 98 -0.53 2.20 9.99
CA VAL A 98 -1.08 0.94 10.51
C VAL A 98 -1.84 0.25 9.38
N LEU A 99 -1.57 -1.03 9.20
CA LEU A 99 -2.21 -1.81 8.15
C LEU A 99 -3.54 -2.42 8.63
N PRO A 100 -4.69 -2.01 8.07
CA PRO A 100 -5.96 -2.65 8.37
C PRO A 100 -5.98 -4.06 7.79
N THR A 101 -6.79 -4.95 8.37
CA THR A 101 -6.93 -6.35 7.92
C THR A 101 -7.47 -6.49 6.50
N CYS A 102 -8.12 -5.45 5.97
CA CYS A 102 -8.61 -5.40 4.60
C CYS A 102 -7.57 -4.93 3.57
N ALA A 103 -6.35 -4.55 3.99
CA ALA A 103 -5.27 -4.13 3.10
C ALA A 103 -4.73 -5.32 2.29
N VAL A 104 -4.53 -5.11 0.99
CA VAL A 104 -4.04 -6.13 0.05
C VAL A 104 -2.64 -5.78 -0.42
N LEU A 105 -1.63 -6.15 0.37
CA LEU A 105 -0.24 -5.82 0.08
C LEU A 105 0.36 -6.59 -1.09
N ASP A 106 -0.25 -7.69 -1.53
CA ASP A 106 0.13 -8.36 -2.79
C ASP A 106 -0.06 -7.47 -4.02
N GLN A 107 -0.86 -6.40 -3.91
CA GLN A 107 -1.08 -5.40 -4.95
C GLN A 107 -0.40 -4.06 -4.67
N VAL A 108 0.45 -3.96 -3.64
CA VAL A 108 1.15 -2.72 -3.30
C VAL A 108 2.00 -2.19 -4.46
N ARG A 109 2.09 -0.87 -4.57
CA ARG A 109 2.82 -0.16 -5.63
C ARG A 109 3.66 0.96 -5.09
N LEU A 110 4.88 1.08 -5.62
CA LEU A 110 5.69 2.28 -5.47
C LEU A 110 5.06 3.40 -6.33
N ILE A 111 4.86 4.58 -5.76
CA ILE A 111 4.39 5.79 -6.45
C ILE A 111 5.31 6.97 -6.12
N GLY A 112 5.16 8.09 -6.82
CA GLY A 112 5.98 9.31 -6.69
C GLY A 112 7.32 9.24 -7.42
N ARG A 113 7.73 8.05 -7.89
CA ARG A 113 8.90 7.87 -8.76
C ARG A 113 8.81 6.57 -9.56
N ARG A 114 9.58 6.50 -10.64
CA ARG A 114 9.76 5.29 -11.43
C ARG A 114 10.90 4.46 -10.87
N SER A 115 10.74 3.13 -10.90
CA SER A 115 11.85 2.20 -10.67
C SER A 115 11.85 1.12 -11.75
N THR A 116 13.04 0.80 -12.23
CA THR A 116 13.31 -0.33 -13.13
C THR A 116 14.08 -1.43 -12.41
N ALA A 117 14.19 -1.40 -11.08
CA ALA A 117 14.78 -2.49 -10.33
C ALA A 117 13.87 -3.73 -10.40
N PRO A 118 14.44 -4.95 -10.34
CA PRO A 118 13.63 -6.16 -10.25
C PRO A 118 12.74 -6.14 -8.99
N LEU A 119 11.57 -6.77 -9.06
CA LEU A 119 10.75 -6.96 -7.86
C LEU A 119 11.46 -7.93 -6.92
N SER A 120 11.47 -7.56 -5.64
CA SER A 120 12.01 -8.40 -4.58
C SER A 120 10.87 -8.77 -3.61
N PRO A 121 10.82 -10.00 -3.09
CA PRO A 121 9.91 -10.33 -2.00
C PRO A 121 10.32 -9.53 -0.75
N MET A 122 9.52 -8.53 -0.40
CA MET A 122 9.68 -7.74 0.82
C MET A 122 8.53 -8.02 1.78
N TYR A 123 8.71 -7.67 3.04
CA TYR A 123 7.66 -7.80 4.05
C TYR A 123 7.44 -6.47 4.75
N VAL A 124 6.20 -5.99 4.78
CA VAL A 124 5.84 -4.88 5.66
C VAL A 124 5.69 -5.42 7.08
N VAL A 125 6.33 -4.75 8.02
CA VAL A 125 6.29 -5.05 9.44
C VAL A 125 5.31 -4.09 10.09
N THR A 126 4.22 -4.63 10.65
CA THR A 126 3.27 -3.86 11.47
C THR A 126 3.21 -4.43 12.87
N ARG A 127 3.01 -3.58 13.89
CA ARG A 127 2.81 -4.02 15.28
C ARG A 127 1.54 -4.86 15.36
N CYS A 128 1.63 -6.03 15.97
CA CYS A 128 0.47 -6.86 16.28
C CYS A 128 -0.32 -6.22 17.44
N ASP A 129 -1.64 -6.26 17.38
CA ASP A 129 -2.55 -5.94 18.48
C ASP A 129 -2.69 -7.09 19.51
N GLY A 130 -1.84 -8.12 19.40
CA GLY A 130 -1.71 -9.22 20.37
C GLY A 130 -2.47 -10.50 20.02
N GLN A 131 -3.16 -10.57 18.87
CA GLN A 131 -3.98 -11.73 18.49
C GLN A 131 -3.22 -12.83 17.71
N ALA A 132 -1.98 -12.59 17.27
CA ALA A 132 -1.23 -13.53 16.44
C ALA A 132 0.22 -13.71 16.91
N ASP A 133 0.77 -14.88 16.59
CA ASP A 133 2.02 -15.43 17.10
C ASP A 133 3.25 -14.57 16.72
N GLY A 134 3.69 -13.74 17.68
CA GLY A 134 4.86 -12.86 17.57
C GLY A 134 4.55 -11.36 17.68
N PRO A 135 5.54 -10.52 18.04
CA PRO A 135 5.32 -9.08 18.28
C PRO A 135 5.00 -8.26 17.01
N PHE A 136 5.18 -8.84 15.81
CA PHE A 136 4.95 -8.16 14.53
C PHE A 136 4.39 -9.10 13.46
N HIS A 137 3.46 -8.59 12.65
CA HIS A 137 3.01 -9.26 11.42
C HIS A 137 3.98 -8.95 10.28
N ARG A 138 4.32 -9.99 9.49
CA ARG A 138 5.08 -9.85 8.24
C ARG A 138 4.15 -10.13 7.07
N LEU A 139 3.80 -9.07 6.35
CA LEU A 139 2.88 -9.15 5.23
C LEU A 139 3.68 -9.03 3.91
N PRO A 140 3.60 -10.01 2.99
CA PRO A 140 4.26 -9.93 1.70
C PRO A 140 3.89 -8.66 0.94
N ALA A 141 4.89 -8.00 0.38
CA ALA A 141 4.78 -6.74 -0.34
C ALA A 141 5.78 -6.75 -1.51
N PRO A 142 5.40 -7.25 -2.70
CA PRO A 142 6.29 -7.28 -3.86
C PRO A 142 6.56 -5.85 -4.34
N LEU A 143 7.76 -5.34 -4.08
CA LEU A 143 8.18 -3.99 -4.48
C LEU A 143 9.54 -4.02 -5.18
N PRO A 144 9.90 -2.97 -5.95
CA PRO A 144 11.22 -2.86 -6.58
C PRO A 144 12.37 -2.94 -5.56
N ALA A 145 13.45 -3.63 -5.89
CA ALA A 145 14.57 -3.87 -4.96
C ALA A 145 15.29 -2.60 -4.47
N ASP A 146 15.10 -1.47 -5.15
CA ASP A 146 15.66 -0.16 -4.83
C ASP A 146 14.73 0.72 -3.98
N VAL A 147 13.68 0.17 -3.37
CA VAL A 147 12.87 0.88 -2.37
C VAL A 147 13.76 1.41 -1.24
N ARG A 148 13.49 2.65 -0.83
CA ARG A 148 14.23 3.39 0.19
C ARG A 148 13.30 4.19 1.09
N GLU A 149 13.85 4.67 2.18
CA GLU A 149 13.14 5.58 3.10
C GLU A 149 12.69 6.86 2.36
N GLY A 150 11.49 7.32 2.69
CA GLY A 150 10.81 8.44 2.05
C GLY A 150 10.07 8.09 0.75
N ASP A 151 10.18 6.86 0.24
CA ASP A 151 9.37 6.43 -0.90
C ASP A 151 7.89 6.30 -0.50
N LEU A 152 7.00 6.61 -1.45
CA LEU A 152 5.55 6.46 -1.25
C LEU A 152 5.08 5.11 -1.79
N VAL A 153 4.29 4.41 -1.00
CA VAL A 153 3.62 3.17 -1.40
C VAL A 153 2.10 3.33 -1.36
N CYS A 154 1.43 2.69 -2.31
CA CYS A 154 -0.02 2.73 -2.47
C CYS A 154 -0.56 1.31 -2.55
N PHE A 155 -1.61 1.01 -1.78
CA PHE A 155 -2.22 -0.32 -1.75
C PHE A 155 -3.74 -0.22 -1.56
N PRO A 156 -4.51 -1.18 -2.11
CA PRO A 156 -5.95 -1.17 -1.96
C PRO A 156 -6.38 -1.81 -0.63
N CYS A 157 -7.54 -1.37 -0.15
CA CYS A 157 -8.24 -1.87 1.01
C CYS A 157 -9.66 -2.31 0.58
N LEU A 158 -9.99 -3.58 0.75
CA LEU A 158 -11.25 -4.18 0.27
C LEU A 158 -12.50 -3.77 1.07
N ALA A 159 -12.35 -2.82 1.98
CA ALA A 159 -13.42 -2.20 2.75
C ALA A 159 -13.09 -0.73 2.95
N THR A 160 -14.09 0.07 3.33
CA THR A 160 -13.86 1.47 3.72
C THR A 160 -12.93 1.56 4.91
N VAL A 161 -11.91 2.39 4.80
CA VAL A 161 -10.97 2.69 5.87
C VAL A 161 -11.03 4.18 6.16
N ARG A 162 -11.04 4.56 7.44
CA ARG A 162 -10.94 5.97 7.84
C ARG A 162 -9.47 6.31 8.05
N HIS A 163 -9.12 7.58 7.86
CA HIS A 163 -7.77 8.06 8.12
C HIS A 163 -7.23 7.66 9.50
N ARG A 164 -8.06 7.75 10.55
CA ARG A 164 -7.69 7.34 11.92
C ARG A 164 -7.36 5.85 12.07
N ASP A 165 -7.83 5.01 11.15
CA ASP A 165 -7.62 3.56 11.19
C ASP A 165 -6.26 3.18 10.56
N VAL A 166 -5.65 4.09 9.79
CA VAL A 166 -4.30 3.92 9.21
C VAL A 166 -3.25 4.77 9.89
N VAL A 167 -3.62 5.80 10.65
CA VAL A 167 -2.68 6.54 11.48
C VAL A 167 -2.38 5.72 12.72
N GLU A 168 -1.10 5.53 13.05
CA GLU A 168 -0.73 4.93 14.33
C GLU A 168 -1.30 5.82 15.45
N PRO A 169 -2.17 5.28 16.33
CA PRO A 169 -2.67 6.08 17.43
C PRO A 169 -1.46 6.47 18.27
N VAL A 170 -1.16 7.77 18.33
CA VAL A 170 -0.22 8.34 19.29
C VAL A 170 -0.79 7.98 20.65
N ARG A 171 -0.34 6.86 21.24
CA ARG A 171 -0.53 6.63 22.67
C ARG A 171 0.25 7.76 23.32
N ALA A 172 -0.48 8.75 23.83
CA ALA A 172 0.10 9.74 24.73
C ALA A 172 0.75 8.93 25.85
N GLU A 173 2.08 8.87 25.83
CA GLU A 173 2.85 8.34 26.92
C GLU A 173 2.58 9.30 28.07
N LEU A 174 1.64 8.93 28.95
CA LEU A 174 1.43 9.63 30.21
C LEU A 174 2.74 9.44 30.98
N ALA A 175 3.61 10.44 30.90
CA ALA A 175 4.80 10.50 31.72
C ALA A 175 4.39 10.25 33.18
N PRO A 176 5.05 9.34 33.91
CA PRO A 176 4.76 9.15 35.32
C PRO A 176 5.00 10.48 36.02
N VAL A 177 3.96 11.00 36.67
CA VAL A 177 4.08 12.12 37.60
C VAL A 177 4.80 11.58 38.82
N ASP A 178 6.10 11.81 38.91
CA ASP A 178 6.87 11.56 40.13
C ASP A 178 6.22 12.34 41.28
N ARG A 179 5.88 11.63 42.35
CA ARG A 179 5.43 12.17 43.64
C ARG A 179 6.47 11.88 44.71
#